data_AF-A0A938UB78-F1
#
_entry.id   AF-A0A938UB78-F1
#
_cell.length_a   1.000
_cell.length_b   1.000
_cell.length_c   1.000
_cell.angle_alpha   90.00
_cell.angle_beta   90.00
_cell.angle_gamma   90.00
#
_symmetry.space_group_name_H-M   'P 1'
#
loop_
_entity.id
_entity.type
_entity.pdbx_description
1 polymer ?
#
loop_
_entity_poly.entity_id
_entity_poly.type
_entity_poly.pdbx_seq_one_letter_code
_entity_poly.pdbx_strand_id
1 'polypeptide(L)' 'WPKVNAAGGKAFADFMVAKETQEIIRTFGVEKFGSPLFFPDAGKKEEELGK' A
#
# COMPACT_ATOMS: atom_id res chain seq x y z
N TRP A 1 -14.16 -22.65 1.03
CA TRP A 1 -12.75 -22.52 1.46
C TRP A 1 -12.63 -22.42 2.98
N PRO A 2 -12.90 -23.50 3.74
CA PRO A 2 -12.95 -23.43 5.21
C PRO A 2 -11.58 -23.21 5.88
N LYS A 3 -10.47 -23.32 5.14
CA LYS A 3 -9.10 -23.14 5.65
C LYS A 3 -8.50 -21.75 5.39
N VAL A 4 -9.24 -20.84 4.74
CA VAL A 4 -8.74 -19.49 4.44
C VAL A 4 -8.93 -18.58 5.66
N ASN A 5 -7.87 -17.87 6.06
CA ASN A 5 -7.96 -16.81 7.06
C ASN A 5 -8.53 -15.52 6.45
N ALA A 6 -9.83 -15.52 6.18
CA ALA A 6 -10.51 -14.37 5.55
C ALA A 6 -10.44 -13.11 6.44
N ALA A 7 -10.54 -13.27 7.75
CA ALA A 7 -10.44 -12.16 8.71
C ALA A 7 -9.06 -11.48 8.65
N GLY A 8 -7.98 -12.28 8.65
CA GLY A 8 -6.62 -11.76 8.50
C GLY A 8 -6.38 -11.10 7.15
N GLY A 9 -6.90 -11.70 6.07
CA GLY A 9 -6.81 -11.12 4.73
C GLY A 9 -7.48 -9.74 4.65
N LYS A 10 -8.68 -9.60 5.23
CA LYS A 10 -9.37 -8.30 5.28
C LYS A 10 -8.60 -7.29 6.13
N ALA A 11 -8.13 -7.69 7.32
CA ALA A 11 -7.37 -6.79 8.19
C ALA A 11 -6.09 -6.28 7.52
N PHE A 12 -5.40 -7.14 6.77
CA PHE A 12 -4.22 -6.74 6.00
C PHE A 12 -4.58 -5.81 4.84
N ALA A 13 -5.65 -6.10 4.10
CA ALA A 13 -6.11 -5.22 3.02
C ALA A 13 -6.47 -3.83 3.54
N ASP A 14 -7.23 -3.74 4.64
CA ASP A 14 -7.57 -2.48 5.31
C ASP A 14 -6.30 -1.73 5.78
N PHE A 15 -5.33 -2.45 6.34
CA PHE A 15 -4.03 -1.89 6.75
C PHE A 15 -3.27 -1.30 5.57
N MET A 16 -3.20 -2.00 4.43
CA MET A 16 -2.43 -1.55 3.26
C MET A 16 -2.98 -0.25 2.66
N VAL A 17 -4.30 -0.02 2.72
CA VAL A 17 -4.95 1.20 2.20
C VAL A 17 -5.12 2.31 3.23
N ALA A 18 -4.76 2.07 4.51
CA ALA A 18 -4.83 3.08 5.56
C ALA A 18 -3.87 4.25 5.28
N LYS A 19 -4.28 5.46 5.68
CA LYS A 19 -3.52 6.69 5.41
C LYS A 19 -2.10 6.62 5.98
N GLU A 20 -1.97 6.14 7.22
CA GLU A 20 -0.70 6.01 7.92
C GLU A 20 0.25 5.07 7.18
N THR A 21 -0.27 3.96 6.65
CA THR A 21 0.51 3.00 5.86
C THR A 21 0.95 3.60 4.53
N GLN A 22 0.08 4.37 3.88
CA GLN A 22 0.42 5.06 2.62
C GLN A 22 1.52 6.12 2.82
N GLU A 23 1.57 6.81 3.98
CA GLU A 23 2.68 7.72 4.31
C GLU A 23 4.02 6.97 4.50
N ILE A 24 3.98 5.77 5.08
CA ILE A 24 5.18 4.91 5.18
C ILE A 24 5.64 4.49 3.77
N ILE A 25 4.71 4.04 2.93
CA ILE A 25 5.00 3.64 1.53
C ILE A 25 5.67 4.79 0.78
N ARG A 26 5.18 6.02 0.93
CA ARG A 26 5.70 7.22 0.26
C ARG A 26 7.16 7.54 0.58
N THR A 27 7.61 7.21 1.79
CA THR A 27 8.95 7.56 2.26
C THR A 27 9.92 6.37 2.23
N PHE A 28 9.43 5.18 1.92
CA PHE A 28 10.23 3.96 1.86
C PHE A 28 11.35 4.08 0.82
N GLY A 29 12.58 3.79 1.25
CA GLY A 29 13.77 3.78 0.41
C GLY A 29 14.45 5.14 0.22
N VAL A 30 13.83 6.25 0.65
CA VAL A 30 14.42 7.60 0.50
C VAL A 30 15.78 7.70 1.19
N GLU A 31 15.87 7.25 2.45
CA GLU A 31 17.11 7.32 3.22
C GLU A 31 18.25 6.53 2.56
N LYS A 32 17.94 5.36 1.99
CA LYS A 32 18.93 4.43 1.43
C LYS A 32 19.29 4.70 -0.03
N PHE A 33 18.33 5.16 -0.81
CA PHE A 33 18.43 5.25 -2.28
C PHE A 33 18.26 6.70 -2.80
N GLY A 34 18.08 7.68 -1.92
CA GLY A 34 17.93 9.09 -2.26
C GLY A 34 16.59 9.45 -2.91
N SER A 35 15.69 8.48 -3.09
CA SER A 35 14.39 8.66 -3.74
C SER A 35 13.38 7.62 -3.24
N PRO A 36 12.06 7.92 -3.31
CA PRO A 36 11.04 6.95 -2.94
C PRO A 36 11.01 5.79 -3.95
N LEU A 37 10.95 4.55 -3.45
CA LEU A 37 10.84 3.37 -4.31
C LEU A 37 9.39 3.02 -4.68
N PHE A 38 8.43 3.48 -3.88
CA PHE A 38 7.02 3.17 -4.03
C PHE A 38 6.19 4.44 -3.98
N PHE A 39 5.06 4.42 -4.70
CA PHE A 39 4.17 5.57 -4.81
C PHE A 39 2.77 5.18 -4.33
N PRO A 40 2.21 5.90 -3.33
CA PRO A 40 0.85 5.66 -2.84
C PRO A 40 -0.19 5.69 -3.95
N ASP A 41 -1.05 4.68 -3.98
CA ASP A 41 -2.12 4.50 -4.95
C ASP A 41 -3.49 4.20 -4.31
N ALA A 42 -3.56 4.06 -2.99
CA ALA A 42 -4.82 3.84 -2.30
C ALA A 42 -5.82 4.96 -2.63
N GLY A 43 -7.01 4.56 -3.08
CA GLY A 43 -8.08 5.48 -3.48
C GLY A 43 -7.94 6.08 -4.87
N LYS A 44 -6.88 5.77 -5.62
CA LYS A 44 -6.76 6.13 -7.05
C LYS A 44 -7.47 5.11 -7.92
N LYS A 45 -7.96 5.56 -9.08
CA LYS A 45 -8.42 4.64 -10.12
C LYS A 45 -7.23 4.05 -10.85
N GLU A 46 -7.40 2.86 -11.42
CA GLU A 46 -6.38 2.21 -12.26
C GLU A 46 -5.92 3.13 -13.42
N GLU A 47 -6.85 3.92 -13.95
CA GLU A 47 -6.60 4.93 -15.01
C GLU A 47 -5.63 6.05 -14.60
N GLU A 48 -5.43 6.26 -13.29
CA GLU A 48 -4.54 7.27 -12.72
C GLU A 48 -3.16 6.70 -12.37
N LEU A 49 -2.94 5.39 -12.58
CA LEU A 49 -1.69 4.69 -12.27
C LEU A 49 -0.82 4.59 -13.52
N GLY A 50 0.16 5.50 -13.64
CA GLY A 50 1.21 5.45 -14.68
C GLY A 50 0.79 6.09 -16.00
N LYS A 51 1.34 7.28 -16.27
CA LYS A 51 1.62 7.76 -17.63
C LYS A 51 3.10 7.55 -17.92
#